data_AF-A0A5N7MQ79-F1
#
_entry.id   AF-A0A5N7MQ79-F1
#
_cell.length_a   1.000
_cell.length_b   1.000
_cell.length_c   1.000
_cell.angle_alpha   90.00
_cell.angle_beta   90.00
_cell.angle_gamma   90.00
#
_symmetry.space_group_name_H-M   'P 1'
#
loop_
_entity.id
_entity.type
_entity.pdbx_description
1 polymer ?
#
loop_
_entity_poly.entity_id
_entity_poly.type
_entity_poly.pdbx_seq_one_letter_code
_entity_poly.pdbx_strand_id
1 'polypeptide(L)'
;MGIRKPTVSVMEACRLTAIRSGRTPTASTLASPNPSETMASIEQIGRPTGNRTAPAQALPARKAVILSEERHEPDPKVQVFLSAALPARGISASFDMLVRQYRPAKALQMILQRALGDYELMLSDGSFTKIMPVYSVEEPLVVVASSRMMPRRLVDIALAHFDPLGFESARAFGRKLATSALAVFFDRETGRLVLSR
;
A
#
# COMPACT_ATOMS: atom_id res chain seq x y z
N MET A 1 -5.30 -43.52 31.52
CA MET A 1 -4.38 -43.81 30.39
C MET A 1 -3.70 -42.52 29.97
N GLY A 2 -2.40 -42.36 30.24
CA GLY A 2 -1.66 -41.12 29.95
C GLY A 2 -1.12 -41.11 28.53
N ILE A 3 -1.48 -40.09 27.75
CA ILE A 3 -0.98 -39.86 26.39
C ILE A 3 0.45 -39.32 26.50
N ARG A 4 1.45 -40.10 26.06
CA ARG A 4 2.85 -39.67 26.01
C ARG A 4 3.11 -38.85 24.75
N LYS A 5 3.67 -37.65 24.90
CA LYS A 5 4.10 -36.79 23.79
C LYS A 5 5.42 -37.33 23.19
N PRO A 6 5.53 -37.50 21.87
CA PRO A 6 6.81 -37.86 21.25
C PRO A 6 7.78 -36.68 21.27
N THR A 7 8.99 -36.92 21.76
CA THR A 7 10.11 -35.97 21.76
C THR A 7 10.82 -36.09 20.40
N VAL A 8 10.53 -35.18 19.48
CA VAL A 8 11.18 -35.15 18.16
C VAL A 8 12.39 -34.21 18.24
N SER A 9 13.57 -34.72 17.90
CA SER A 9 14.85 -34.01 17.96
C SER A 9 15.02 -33.05 16.77
N VAL A 10 15.49 -31.82 17.05
CA VAL A 10 15.70 -30.74 16.07
C VAL A 10 16.67 -31.14 14.94
N MET A 11 17.54 -32.13 15.15
CA MET A 11 18.47 -32.59 14.12
C MET A 11 17.83 -33.39 12.99
N GLU A 12 16.67 -34.04 13.19
CA GLU A 12 16.01 -34.79 12.12
C GLU A 12 15.28 -33.89 11.12
N ALA A 13 14.74 -32.74 11.57
CA ALA A 13 14.05 -31.79 10.70
C ALA A 13 14.97 -31.14 9.65
N CYS A 14 16.24 -30.93 9.98
CA CYS A 14 17.21 -30.30 9.08
C CYS A 14 17.68 -31.24 7.95
N ARG A 15 17.59 -32.57 8.16
CA ARG A 15 18.02 -33.58 7.18
C ARG A 15 17.02 -33.77 6.04
N LEU A 16 15.74 -33.49 6.27
CA LEU A 16 14.68 -33.63 5.27
C LEU A 16 14.63 -32.48 4.24
N THR A 17 15.27 -31.34 4.52
CA THR A 17 15.36 -30.23 3.56
C THR A 17 16.52 -30.36 2.56
N ALA A 18 17.47 -31.26 2.77
CA ALA A 18 18.68 -31.39 1.95
C ALA A 18 18.53 -32.32 0.73
N ILE A 19 17.42 -33.05 0.57
CA ILE A 19 17.27 -34.06 -0.50
C ILE A 19 16.46 -33.53 -1.72
N ARG A 20 15.97 -32.27 -1.68
CA ARG A 20 15.10 -31.72 -2.75
C ARG A 20 15.77 -30.71 -3.70
N SER A 21 17.09 -30.54 -3.65
CA SER A 21 17.81 -29.63 -4.55
C SER A 21 18.97 -30.34 -5.23
N GLY A 22 18.67 -30.95 -6.38
CA GLY A 22 19.64 -31.71 -7.16
C GLY A 22 19.07 -32.18 -8.49
N ARG A 23 18.50 -31.26 -9.29
CA ARG A 23 18.10 -31.53 -10.67
C ARG A 23 18.49 -30.36 -11.58
N THR A 24 19.74 -30.45 -12.06
CA THR A 24 20.28 -30.08 -13.39
C THR A 24 19.76 -28.83 -14.11
N PRO A 25 20.65 -27.92 -14.54
CA PRO A 25 20.45 -27.10 -15.72
C PRO A 25 21.26 -27.59 -16.93
N THR A 26 20.52 -27.74 -18.04
CA THR A 26 20.81 -27.33 -19.42
C THR A 26 22.05 -27.84 -20.17
N ALA A 27 21.79 -28.59 -21.24
CA ALA A 27 22.54 -28.52 -22.49
C ALA A 27 21.55 -28.53 -23.69
N SER A 28 21.83 -27.66 -24.65
CA SER A 28 21.11 -27.28 -25.87
C SER A 28 20.63 -28.42 -26.78
N THR A 29 19.69 -28.11 -27.69
CA THR A 29 19.89 -28.09 -29.16
C THR A 29 18.65 -28.56 -29.95
N LEU A 30 18.18 -27.67 -30.86
CA LEU A 30 17.40 -27.86 -32.10
C LEU A 30 16.05 -28.62 -32.09
N ALA A 31 14.96 -27.93 -32.46
CA ALA A 31 14.26 -28.13 -33.74
C ALA A 31 12.90 -27.39 -33.80
N SER A 32 12.71 -26.63 -34.88
CA SER A 32 11.42 -26.16 -35.44
C SER A 32 10.67 -27.36 -36.07
N PRO A 33 9.34 -27.33 -36.36
CA PRO A 33 8.80 -26.49 -37.44
C PRO A 33 7.36 -25.92 -37.27
N ASN A 34 7.21 -24.73 -37.85
CA ASN A 34 6.13 -24.15 -38.67
C ASN A 34 4.68 -23.86 -38.18
N PRO A 35 4.12 -22.71 -38.64
CA PRO A 35 2.73 -22.25 -38.47
C PRO A 35 1.89 -22.40 -39.77
N SER A 36 0.70 -21.76 -39.79
CA SER A 36 -0.34 -21.66 -40.84
C SER A 36 -1.47 -22.68 -40.63
N GLU A 37 -2.76 -22.40 -40.76
CA GLU A 37 -3.53 -21.52 -41.64
C GLU A 37 -5.02 -21.67 -41.18
N THR A 38 -5.92 -20.68 -41.15
CA THR A 38 -6.84 -20.36 -42.26
C THR A 38 -8.05 -19.57 -41.73
N MET A 39 -8.50 -18.64 -42.56
CA MET A 39 -9.63 -17.73 -42.43
C MET A 39 -11.01 -18.41 -42.45
N ALA A 40 -12.01 -17.70 -41.91
CA ALA A 40 -13.37 -17.50 -42.48
C ALA A 40 -14.32 -16.98 -41.36
N SER A 41 -15.43 -16.28 -41.58
CA SER A 41 -16.01 -15.52 -42.69
C SER A 41 -17.44 -15.14 -42.22
N ILE A 42 -17.82 -13.86 -42.41
CA ILE A 42 -19.12 -13.38 -42.96
C ILE A 42 -20.48 -13.57 -42.21
N GLU A 43 -21.20 -12.44 -42.13
CA GLU A 43 -22.68 -12.21 -42.10
C GLU A 43 -23.51 -12.54 -40.84
N GLN A 44 -24.66 -11.92 -40.54
CA GLN A 44 -25.69 -11.15 -41.27
C GLN A 44 -26.53 -10.38 -40.21
N ILE A 45 -26.82 -9.09 -40.38
CA ILE A 45 -28.11 -8.51 -40.82
C ILE A 45 -29.36 -8.96 -40.02
N GLY A 46 -30.05 -7.99 -39.40
CA GLY A 46 -31.40 -8.20 -38.86
C GLY A 46 -32.01 -6.99 -38.13
N ARG A 47 -32.30 -5.90 -38.85
CA ARG A 47 -33.37 -4.94 -38.46
C ARG A 47 -34.73 -5.60 -38.75
N PRO A 48 -35.76 -5.30 -37.95
CA PRO A 48 -36.89 -4.62 -38.58
C PRO A 48 -37.50 -3.49 -37.76
N THR A 49 -37.91 -2.50 -38.55
CA THR A 49 -38.79 -1.36 -38.30
C THR A 49 -40.18 -1.74 -37.79
N GLY A 50 -40.76 -0.91 -36.93
CA GLY A 50 -42.18 -0.92 -36.59
C GLY A 50 -42.64 0.42 -36.01
N ASN A 51 -43.19 1.29 -36.85
CA ASN A 51 -43.78 2.58 -36.49
C ASN A 51 -45.16 2.40 -35.84
N ARG A 52 -45.47 3.16 -34.76
CA ARG A 52 -46.83 3.70 -34.56
C ARG A 52 -46.89 4.86 -33.54
N THR A 53 -47.16 6.05 -34.06
CA THR A 53 -47.79 7.24 -33.43
C THR A 53 -49.22 6.86 -32.97
N ALA A 54 -49.89 7.35 -31.92
CA ALA A 54 -49.97 8.68 -31.30
C ALA A 54 -50.75 8.57 -29.93
N PRO A 55 -51.28 9.64 -29.32
CA PRO A 55 -50.91 10.12 -27.98
C PRO A 55 -51.95 9.83 -26.87
N ALA A 56 -51.50 9.73 -25.63
CA ALA A 56 -52.38 9.85 -24.46
C ALA A 56 -51.72 10.72 -23.40
N GLN A 57 -52.31 11.89 -23.19
CA GLN A 57 -52.02 12.81 -22.10
C GLN A 57 -52.27 12.12 -20.75
N ALA A 58 -51.28 12.12 -19.87
CA ALA A 58 -51.50 11.92 -18.44
C ALA A 58 -50.38 12.60 -17.64
N LEU A 59 -50.74 13.75 -17.06
CA LEU A 59 -50.28 14.37 -15.81
C LEU A 59 -48.77 14.60 -15.58
N PRO A 60 -48.36 15.81 -15.16
CA PRO A 60 -46.98 16.07 -14.79
C PRO A 60 -46.63 15.30 -13.50
N ALA A 61 -45.99 14.15 -13.68
CA ALA A 61 -45.28 13.47 -12.62
C ALA A 61 -44.28 14.48 -12.03
N ARG A 62 -44.54 14.88 -10.78
CA ARG A 62 -43.61 15.66 -9.98
C ARG A 62 -42.23 15.01 -10.14
N LYS A 63 -41.29 15.75 -10.71
CA LYS A 63 -39.87 15.39 -10.69
C LYS A 63 -39.47 15.28 -9.22
N ALA A 64 -39.57 14.07 -8.67
CA ALA A 64 -38.80 13.71 -7.52
C ALA A 64 -37.36 13.87 -7.96
N VAL A 65 -36.68 14.89 -7.44
CA VAL A 65 -35.24 14.94 -7.42
C VAL A 65 -34.84 13.73 -6.60
N ILE A 66 -34.63 12.60 -7.28
CA ILE A 66 -33.89 11.48 -6.74
C ILE A 66 -32.50 12.07 -6.59
N LEU A 67 -32.20 12.55 -5.38
CA LEU A 67 -30.84 12.67 -4.91
C LEU A 67 -30.29 11.26 -5.07
N SER A 68 -29.56 11.04 -6.15
CA SER A 68 -28.73 9.86 -6.29
C SER A 68 -27.78 9.92 -5.11
N GLU A 69 -28.14 9.24 -4.01
CA GLU A 69 -27.16 8.73 -3.06
C GLU A 69 -26.22 7.89 -3.90
N GLU A 70 -25.15 8.54 -4.34
CA GLU A 70 -24.01 7.91 -4.94
C GLU A 70 -23.56 6.87 -3.93
N ARG A 71 -23.93 5.61 -4.16
CA ARG A 71 -23.61 4.50 -3.27
C ARG A 71 -22.10 4.46 -3.17
N HIS A 72 -21.59 4.98 -2.06
CA HIS A 72 -20.17 5.01 -1.80
C HIS A 72 -19.76 3.58 -1.47
N GLU A 73 -19.41 2.83 -2.51
CA GLU A 73 -18.78 1.51 -2.35
C GLU A 73 -17.54 1.70 -1.48
N PRO A 74 -17.42 0.97 -0.35
CA PRO A 74 -16.31 1.14 0.57
C PRO A 74 -15.01 0.83 -0.15
N ASP A 75 -14.09 1.79 -0.15
CA ASP A 75 -12.79 1.62 -0.80
C ASP A 75 -12.05 0.42 -0.19
N PRO A 76 -11.56 -0.52 -1.04
CA PRO A 76 -10.88 -1.70 -0.56
C PRO A 76 -9.60 -1.31 0.20
N LYS A 77 -9.40 -1.90 1.38
CA LYS A 77 -8.21 -1.63 2.21
C LYS A 77 -7.14 -2.70 1.98
N VAL A 78 -5.89 -2.26 1.89
CA VAL A 78 -4.70 -3.11 1.71
C VAL A 78 -3.79 -2.95 2.93
N GLN A 79 -3.18 -4.04 3.39
CA GLN A 79 -2.18 -3.98 4.46
C GLN A 79 -0.82 -3.55 3.88
N VAL A 80 -0.29 -2.43 4.38
CA VAL A 80 1.03 -1.93 4.03
C VAL A 80 2.00 -2.18 5.18
N PHE A 81 3.13 -2.80 4.88
CA PHE A 81 4.23 -2.99 5.85
C PHE A 81 5.17 -1.79 5.80
N LEU A 82 5.51 -1.27 6.98
CA LEU A 82 6.21 -0.01 7.14
C LEU A 82 7.46 -0.24 7.98
N SER A 83 8.51 0.50 7.67
CA SER A 83 9.74 0.48 8.46
C SER A 83 10.38 1.86 8.51
N ALA A 84 10.72 2.34 9.69
CA ALA A 84 11.37 3.64 9.86
C ALA A 84 12.55 3.56 10.83
N ALA A 85 13.56 4.38 10.62
CA ALA A 85 14.70 4.49 11.53
C ALA A 85 14.39 5.51 12.66
N LEU A 86 15.01 5.32 13.82
CA LEU A 86 14.87 6.26 14.93
C LEU A 86 15.42 7.64 14.56
N PRO A 87 14.69 8.73 14.86
CA PRO A 87 15.20 10.08 14.64
C PRO A 87 16.39 10.37 15.56
N ALA A 88 17.32 11.19 15.09
CA ALA A 88 18.38 11.75 15.93
C ALA A 88 17.79 12.63 17.05
N ARG A 89 18.52 12.75 18.16
CA ARG A 89 18.11 13.56 19.31
C ARG A 89 17.91 15.03 18.89
N GLY A 90 16.86 15.66 19.41
CA GLY A 90 16.55 17.06 19.12
C GLY A 90 15.82 17.31 17.79
N ILE A 91 15.57 16.28 16.97
CA ILE A 91 14.75 16.41 15.75
C ILE A 91 13.26 16.57 16.08
N SER A 92 12.78 15.87 17.11
CA SER A 92 11.38 15.91 17.53
C SER A 92 11.29 16.00 19.04
N ALA A 93 10.75 17.12 19.52
CA ALA A 93 10.49 17.32 20.93
C ALA A 93 9.51 16.26 21.47
N SER A 94 8.51 15.88 20.68
CA SER A 94 7.56 14.83 21.06
C SER A 94 8.22 13.47 21.22
N PHE A 95 9.14 13.11 20.32
CA PHE A 95 9.91 11.88 20.44
C PHE A 95 10.77 11.89 21.71
N ASP A 96 11.53 12.97 21.94
CA ASP A 96 12.39 13.10 23.11
C ASP A 96 11.59 13.04 24.43
N MET A 97 10.36 13.58 24.45
CA MET A 97 9.46 13.44 25.60
C MET A 97 8.95 12.02 25.79
N LEU A 98 8.51 11.34 24.72
CA LEU A 98 7.97 9.98 24.79
C LEU A 98 9.03 8.96 25.20
N VAL A 99 10.28 9.14 24.79
CA VAL A 99 11.40 8.26 25.16
C VAL A 99 11.67 8.28 26.68
N ARG A 100 11.29 9.34 27.40
CA ARG A 100 11.41 9.38 28.87
C ARG A 100 10.47 8.41 29.58
N GLN A 101 9.37 8.02 28.92
CA GLN A 101 8.32 7.18 29.51
C GLN A 101 8.25 5.79 28.86
N TYR A 102 8.60 5.68 27.58
CA TYR A 102 8.47 4.46 26.78
C TYR A 102 9.79 4.08 26.11
N ARG A 103 9.90 2.81 25.69
CA ARG A 103 11.02 2.37 24.84
C ARG A 103 11.05 3.16 23.53
N PRO A 104 12.23 3.52 22.98
CA PRO A 104 12.33 4.30 21.74
C PRO A 104 11.52 3.75 20.57
N ALA A 105 11.54 2.43 20.38
CA ALA A 105 10.74 1.77 19.35
C ALA A 105 9.24 2.02 19.53
N LYS A 106 8.73 1.97 20.76
CA LYS A 106 7.31 2.22 21.07
C LYS A 106 6.96 3.69 20.91
N ALA A 107 7.83 4.60 21.34
CA ALA A 107 7.68 6.04 21.13
C ALA A 107 7.57 6.38 19.64
N LEU A 108 8.47 5.84 18.80
CA LEU A 108 8.40 6.04 17.36
C LEU A 108 7.13 5.44 16.75
N GLN A 109 6.71 4.25 17.17
CA GLN A 109 5.46 3.65 16.70
C GLN A 109 4.25 4.54 16.98
N MET A 110 4.18 5.16 18.17
CA MET A 110 3.07 6.06 18.52
C MET A 110 3.06 7.30 17.64
N ILE A 111 4.23 7.91 17.41
CA ILE A 111 4.35 9.05 16.50
C ILE A 111 4.00 8.64 15.06
N LEU A 112 4.53 7.52 14.58
CA LEU A 112 4.30 7.02 13.23
C LEU A 112 2.80 6.77 12.97
N GLN A 113 2.07 6.22 13.95
CA GLN A 113 0.62 6.04 13.84
C GLN A 113 -0.12 7.36 13.60
N ARG A 114 0.26 8.42 14.33
CA ARG A 114 -0.30 9.77 14.14
C ARG A 114 0.12 10.36 12.80
N ALA A 115 1.41 10.35 12.51
CA ALA A 115 2.01 10.91 11.30
C ALA A 115 1.38 10.31 10.03
N LEU A 116 1.17 9.00 9.98
CA LEU A 116 0.50 8.33 8.86
C LEU A 116 -0.97 8.75 8.71
N GLY A 117 -1.67 9.03 9.81
CA GLY A 117 -3.04 9.54 9.73
C GLY A 117 -3.09 10.91 9.09
N ASP A 118 -2.18 11.80 9.49
CA ASP A 118 -2.07 13.13 8.89
C ASP A 118 -1.56 13.05 7.43
N TYR A 119 -0.72 12.07 7.10
CA TYR A 119 -0.18 11.85 5.76
C TYR A 119 -1.21 11.25 4.78
N GLU A 120 -2.12 10.39 5.26
CA GLU A 120 -3.25 9.89 4.46
C GLU A 120 -4.15 11.03 3.97
N LEU A 121 -4.39 12.03 4.82
CA LEU A 121 -5.11 13.26 4.43
C LEU A 121 -4.33 14.07 3.38
N MET A 122 -3.00 14.12 3.48
CA MET A 122 -2.19 14.78 2.46
C MET A 122 -2.20 14.04 1.12
N LEU A 123 -2.23 12.70 1.16
CA LEU A 123 -2.36 11.86 -0.03
C LEU A 123 -3.72 12.07 -0.70
N SER A 124 -4.81 12.20 0.06
CA SER A 124 -6.14 12.49 -0.51
C SER A 124 -6.20 13.86 -1.18
N ASP A 125 -5.53 14.85 -0.59
CA ASP A 125 -5.59 16.24 -1.07
C ASP A 125 -4.51 16.56 -2.11
N GLY A 126 -3.59 15.64 -2.38
CA GLY A 126 -2.47 15.83 -3.31
C GLY A 126 -1.34 16.74 -2.78
N SER A 127 -1.43 17.21 -1.53
CA SER A 127 -0.47 18.16 -0.94
C SER A 127 0.87 17.55 -0.53
N PHE A 128 1.01 16.24 -0.65
CA PHE A 128 2.21 15.46 -0.32
C PHE A 128 3.39 15.67 -1.29
N THR A 129 3.17 16.32 -2.43
CA THR A 129 4.18 16.61 -3.46
C THR A 129 5.18 17.71 -3.08
N LYS A 130 4.93 18.44 -1.98
CA LYS A 130 5.90 19.41 -1.44
C LYS A 130 7.14 18.66 -0.98
N ILE A 131 8.32 19.21 -1.33
CA ILE A 131 9.67 18.65 -1.06
C ILE A 131 9.68 17.90 0.26
N MET A 132 9.97 16.60 0.20
CA MET A 132 9.97 15.74 1.37
C MET A 132 11.25 15.99 2.16
N PRO A 133 11.19 16.60 3.35
CA PRO A 133 12.37 16.69 4.19
C PRO A 133 12.84 15.27 4.52
N VAL A 134 14.15 15.07 4.62
CA VAL A 134 14.73 13.84 5.18
C VAL A 134 15.23 14.20 6.56
N TYR A 135 14.79 13.47 7.58
CA TYR A 135 15.22 13.72 8.95
C TYR A 135 16.53 12.99 9.26
N SER A 136 17.34 13.57 10.13
CA SER A 136 18.58 12.94 10.61
C SER A 136 18.27 11.73 11.49
N VAL A 137 19.00 10.64 11.28
CA VAL A 137 18.81 9.35 11.95
C VAL A 137 19.89 9.12 13.01
N GLU A 138 19.55 8.51 14.15
CA GLU A 138 20.53 8.14 15.20
C GLU A 138 21.31 6.87 14.81
N GLU A 139 22.62 6.84 15.09
CA GLU A 139 23.44 5.64 15.00
C GLU A 139 23.57 4.98 16.39
N PRO A 140 23.47 3.63 16.52
CA PRO A 140 23.32 2.63 15.46
C PRO A 140 21.91 2.60 14.85
N LEU A 141 21.82 2.17 13.58
CA LEU A 141 20.58 2.23 12.80
C LEU A 141 19.52 1.23 13.32
N VAL A 142 18.71 1.67 14.28
CA VAL A 142 17.59 0.90 14.80
C VAL A 142 16.36 1.13 13.94
N VAL A 143 15.86 0.07 13.31
CA VAL A 143 14.67 0.11 12.45
C VAL A 143 13.46 -0.43 13.19
N VAL A 144 12.41 0.37 13.23
CA VAL A 144 11.11 0.01 13.79
C VAL A 144 10.19 -0.43 12.67
N ALA A 145 9.69 -1.67 12.75
CA ALA A 145 8.72 -2.22 11.81
C ALA A 145 7.29 -2.05 12.35
N SER A 146 6.34 -1.82 11.44
CA SER A 146 4.91 -1.75 11.72
C SER A 146 4.09 -2.12 10.49
N SER A 147 2.77 -2.19 10.62
CA SER A 147 1.86 -2.35 9.47
C SER A 147 0.58 -1.57 9.68
N ARG A 148 -0.06 -1.12 8.59
CA ARG A 148 -1.30 -0.34 8.62
C ARG A 148 -2.20 -0.73 7.45
N MET A 149 -3.51 -0.76 7.70
CA MET A 149 -4.53 -0.90 6.65
C MET A 149 -4.76 0.47 6.01
N MET A 150 -4.52 0.59 4.70
CA MET A 150 -4.69 1.83 3.94
C MET A 150 -5.68 1.63 2.78
N PRO A 151 -6.51 2.63 2.43
CA PRO A 151 -7.32 2.58 1.23
C PRO A 151 -6.45 2.38 -0.01
N ARG A 152 -6.84 1.46 -0.89
CA ARG A 152 -6.04 1.11 -2.07
C ARG A 152 -5.74 2.31 -2.95
N ARG A 153 -6.72 3.20 -3.14
CA ARG A 153 -6.54 4.46 -3.90
C ARG A 153 -5.37 5.30 -3.39
N LEU A 154 -5.23 5.45 -2.07
CA LEU A 154 -4.14 6.22 -1.47
C LEU A 154 -2.79 5.53 -1.62
N VAL A 155 -2.77 4.19 -1.58
CA VAL A 155 -1.56 3.41 -1.85
C VAL A 155 -1.12 3.57 -3.30
N ASP A 156 -2.06 3.53 -4.25
CA ASP A 156 -1.77 3.71 -5.67
C ASP A 156 -1.21 5.13 -5.97
N ILE A 157 -1.78 6.16 -5.34
CA ILE A 157 -1.24 7.55 -5.40
C ILE A 157 0.18 7.60 -4.84
N ALA A 158 0.41 6.98 -3.68
CA ALA A 158 1.74 6.94 -3.07
C ALA A 158 2.75 6.16 -3.92
N LEU A 159 2.35 5.05 -4.54
CA LEU A 159 3.18 4.25 -5.43
C LEU A 159 3.57 5.04 -6.67
N ALA A 160 2.62 5.72 -7.31
CA ALA A 160 2.90 6.58 -8.47
C ALA A 160 3.96 7.66 -8.16
N HIS A 161 4.04 8.12 -6.91
CA HIS A 161 5.03 9.10 -6.47
C HIS A 161 6.37 8.50 -6.04
N PHE A 162 6.36 7.45 -5.21
CA PHE A 162 7.57 6.88 -4.62
C PHE A 162 8.25 5.82 -5.49
N ASP A 163 7.50 5.23 -6.42
CA ASP A 163 7.93 4.21 -7.35
C ASP A 163 7.28 4.39 -8.73
N PRO A 164 7.58 5.50 -9.43
CA PRO A 164 6.98 5.80 -10.74
C PRO A 164 7.33 4.77 -11.83
N LEU A 165 8.41 3.99 -11.63
CA LEU A 165 8.89 2.99 -12.58
C LEU A 165 8.52 1.55 -12.19
N GLY A 166 8.00 1.32 -10.97
CA GLY A 166 7.62 -0.01 -10.50
C GLY A 166 8.79 -0.93 -10.15
N PHE A 167 9.96 -0.38 -9.81
CA PHE A 167 11.17 -1.16 -9.51
C PHE A 167 11.41 -1.34 -8.00
N GLU A 168 10.67 -0.64 -7.15
CA GLU A 168 10.85 -0.71 -5.71
C GLU A 168 10.17 -1.93 -5.11
N SER A 169 10.85 -2.60 -4.19
CA SER A 169 10.21 -3.65 -3.39
C SER A 169 9.16 -3.06 -2.45
N ALA A 170 8.15 -3.85 -2.07
CA ALA A 170 7.14 -3.43 -1.08
C ALA A 170 7.76 -2.93 0.24
N ARG A 171 8.90 -3.52 0.65
CA ARG A 171 9.65 -3.09 1.83
C ARG A 171 10.30 -1.72 1.64
N ALA A 172 10.88 -1.46 0.47
CA ALA A 172 11.50 -0.19 0.16
C ALA A 172 10.44 0.93 0.04
N PHE A 173 9.32 0.64 -0.63
CA PHE A 173 8.14 1.52 -0.65
C PHE A 173 7.66 1.84 0.78
N GLY A 174 7.44 0.82 1.60
CA GLY A 174 6.99 0.99 2.98
C GLY A 174 7.95 1.81 3.84
N ARG A 175 9.25 1.72 3.57
CA ARG A 175 10.27 2.57 4.19
C ARG A 175 10.16 4.02 3.72
N LYS A 176 10.12 4.26 2.42
CA LYS A 176 9.96 5.62 1.86
C LYS A 176 8.71 6.28 2.44
N LEU A 177 7.57 5.60 2.37
CA LEU A 177 6.30 6.10 2.88
C LEU A 177 6.36 6.45 4.39
N ALA A 178 6.93 5.57 5.22
CA ALA A 178 7.04 5.81 6.66
C ALA A 178 8.00 6.96 6.99
N THR A 179 9.17 6.99 6.35
CA THR A 179 10.18 8.05 6.53
C THR A 179 9.61 9.40 6.10
N SER A 180 8.92 9.44 4.96
CA SER A 180 8.23 10.60 4.43
C SER A 180 7.16 11.15 5.39
N ALA A 181 6.30 10.28 5.92
CA ALA A 181 5.26 10.68 6.88
C ALA A 181 5.88 11.26 8.17
N LEU A 182 6.93 10.63 8.69
CA LEU A 182 7.64 11.11 9.88
C LEU A 182 8.34 12.44 9.64
N ALA A 183 8.98 12.61 8.48
CA ALA A 183 9.66 13.86 8.18
C ALA A 183 8.71 15.04 8.11
N VAL A 184 7.54 14.86 7.47
CA VAL A 184 6.49 15.88 7.44
C VAL A 184 5.95 16.16 8.85
N PHE A 185 5.81 15.13 9.68
CA PHE A 185 5.40 15.32 11.07
C PHE A 185 6.43 16.15 11.86
N PHE A 186 7.72 15.84 11.75
CA PHE A 186 8.78 16.56 12.45
C PHE A 186 8.92 18.00 11.96
N ASP A 187 8.85 18.25 10.65
CA ASP A 187 8.88 19.60 10.08
C ASP A 187 7.76 20.49 10.63
N ARG A 188 6.55 19.92 10.75
CA ARG A 188 5.40 20.61 11.38
C ARG A 188 5.63 20.92 12.86
N GLU A 189 6.34 20.07 13.59
CA GLU A 189 6.70 20.35 14.98
C GLU A 189 7.71 21.50 15.08
N THR A 190 8.74 21.49 14.23
CA THR A 190 9.73 22.56 14.19
C THR A 190 9.07 23.91 13.88
N GLY A 191 8.16 23.96 12.90
CA GLY A 191 7.40 25.17 12.58
C GLY A 191 6.54 25.70 13.74
N ARG A 192 5.91 24.81 14.53
CA ARG A 192 5.11 25.22 15.71
C ARG A 192 5.97 25.77 16.84
N LEU A 193 7.17 25.22 17.02
CA LEU A 193 8.10 25.68 18.05
C LEU A 193 8.64 27.09 17.76
N VAL A 194 8.78 27.47 16.49
CA VAL A 194 9.21 28.82 16.09
C VAL A 194 8.10 29.85 16.31
N LEU A 195 6.83 29.49 16.09
CA LEU A 195 5.69 30.40 16.26
C LEU A 195 5.27 30.65 17.72
N SER A 196 5.84 29.90 18.67
CA SER A 196 5.49 30.00 20.10
C SER A 196 6.56 30.75 20.93
N ARG A 197 7.50 31.43 20.27
CA ARG A 197 8.52 32.29 20.88
C ARG A 197 8.33 33.73 20.46
#